data_AF-A0A7J6Q6Y9-F1
#
_entry.id   AF-A0A7J6Q6Y9-F1
#
_cell.length_a   1.000
_cell.length_b   1.000
_cell.length_c   1.000
_cell.angle_alpha   90.00
_cell.angle_beta   90.00
_cell.angle_gamma   90.00
#
_symmetry.space_group_name_H-M   'P 1'
#
loop_
_entity.id
_entity.type
_entity.pdbx_description
1 polymer ?
#
loop_
_entity_poly.entity_id
_entity_poly.type
_entity_poly.pdbx_seq_one_letter_code
_entity_poly.pdbx_strand_id
1 'polypeptide(L)'
;VLCAAVPTSGIQCGTEMMASIALAALACIIANRTLPSTLDSLRRAGICGKDLNKKGKPEIPEAAGVCVGAVYCLALSLFLPFHMMCSSPQGIPMDEAELMSQRKASLFMGSLLSINAMCFLGFADNVLDLPWRIKLIIPTVATLPMLLVYYSSIGNTWVLLPDFMRPYLPGGHGAIDIGVLYYVFLSLLSVFCTNAINILA
;
A
#
# COMPACT_ATOMS: atom_id res chain seq x y z
N VAL A 1 6.38 -12.27 -25.04
CA VAL A 1 5.77 -11.68 -26.25
C VAL A 1 4.97 -10.42 -25.88
N LEU A 2 5.61 -9.46 -25.19
CA LEU A 2 5.03 -8.14 -24.89
C LEU A 2 6.11 -7.10 -25.20
N CYS A 3 6.49 -7.06 -26.47
CA CYS A 3 7.31 -6.01 -27.06
C CYS A 3 6.54 -5.44 -28.24
N ALA A 4 5.64 -4.51 -27.96
CA ALA A 4 5.15 -3.56 -28.95
C ALA A 4 4.90 -2.24 -28.22
N ALA A 5 5.94 -1.42 -28.19
CA ALA A 5 5.86 -0.03 -27.75
C ALA A 5 4.99 0.75 -28.73
N VAL A 6 3.91 1.36 -28.25
CA VAL A 6 3.25 2.46 -28.94
C VAL A 6 3.96 3.76 -28.53
N PRO A 7 4.41 4.63 -29.46
CA PRO A 7 5.30 5.76 -29.16
C PRO A 7 4.63 6.98 -28.48
N THR A 8 3.39 6.86 -28.00
CA THR A 8 2.65 7.95 -27.34
C THR A 8 2.85 8.01 -25.81
N SER A 9 3.62 7.08 -25.24
CA SER A 9 3.75 6.83 -23.80
C SER A 9 4.48 7.91 -23.01
N GLY A 10 5.34 8.74 -23.63
CA GLY A 10 6.15 9.74 -22.91
C GLY A 10 5.34 10.92 -22.34
N ILE A 11 4.39 11.45 -23.11
CA ILE A 11 3.60 12.64 -22.71
C ILE A 11 2.52 12.26 -21.69
N GLN A 12 1.84 11.12 -21.89
CA GLN A 12 0.83 10.61 -20.95
C GLN A 12 1.45 10.23 -19.60
N CYS A 13 2.61 9.55 -19.60
CA CYS A 13 3.33 9.24 -18.36
C CYS A 13 3.76 10.52 -17.61
N GLY A 14 4.14 11.57 -18.33
CA GLY A 14 4.46 12.87 -17.75
C GLY A 14 3.26 13.52 -17.07
N THR A 15 2.08 13.51 -17.69
CA THR A 15 0.86 14.09 -17.11
C THR A 15 0.40 13.38 -15.84
N GLU A 16 0.48 12.04 -15.80
CA GLU A 16 0.12 11.26 -14.61
C GLU A 16 1.08 11.52 -13.45
N MET A 17 2.38 11.58 -13.73
CA MET A 17 3.37 11.86 -12.71
C MET A 17 3.20 13.27 -12.13
N MET A 18 3.00 14.29 -12.99
CA MET A 18 2.76 15.66 -12.55
C MET A 18 1.49 15.79 -11.70
N ALA A 19 0.40 15.12 -12.10
CA ALA A 19 -0.83 15.10 -11.32
C ALA A 19 -0.64 14.41 -9.96
N SER A 20 0.10 13.30 -9.92
CA SER A 20 0.41 12.60 -8.67
C SER A 20 1.24 13.45 -7.70
N ILE A 21 2.23 14.20 -8.22
CA ILE A 21 3.06 15.11 -7.43
C ILE A 21 2.23 16.28 -6.90
N ALA A 22 1.41 16.89 -7.75
CA ALA A 22 0.53 17.99 -7.37
C ALA A 22 -0.47 17.56 -6.27
N LEU A 23 -1.07 16.38 -6.42
CA LEU A 23 -2.01 15.84 -5.44
C LEU A 23 -1.30 15.45 -4.13
N ALA A 24 -0.08 14.90 -4.19
CA ALA A 24 0.71 14.62 -3.01
C ALA A 24 1.09 15.90 -2.24
N ALA A 25 1.46 16.98 -2.94
CA ALA A 25 1.72 18.28 -2.33
C ALA A 25 0.47 18.85 -1.66
N LEU A 26 -0.69 18.76 -2.33
CA LEU A 26 -1.97 19.16 -1.76
C LEU A 26 -2.33 18.32 -0.53
N ALA A 27 -2.17 17.00 -0.59
CA ALA A 27 -2.40 16.09 0.53
C ALA A 27 -1.51 16.45 1.73
N CYS A 28 -0.24 16.78 1.51
CA CYS A 28 0.68 17.24 2.56
C CYS A 28 0.18 18.55 3.22
N ILE A 29 -0.27 19.52 2.42
CA ILE A 29 -0.82 20.78 2.93
C ILE A 29 -2.08 20.51 3.77
N ILE A 30 -2.99 19.68 3.27
CA ILE A 30 -4.23 19.32 3.98
C ILE A 30 -3.89 18.63 5.30
N ALA A 31 -3.04 17.61 5.29
CA ALA A 31 -2.63 16.87 6.48
C ALA A 31 -2.02 17.80 7.54
N ASN A 32 -1.11 18.70 7.16
CA ASN A 32 -0.50 19.66 8.09
C ASN A 32 -1.52 20.64 8.69
N ARG A 33 -2.58 20.99 7.95
CA ARG A 33 -3.63 21.90 8.44
C ARG A 33 -4.64 21.19 9.34
N THR A 34 -4.95 19.92 9.07
CA THR A 34 -5.93 19.14 9.85
C THR A 34 -5.33 18.51 11.10
N LEU A 35 -4.02 18.19 11.08
CA LEU A 35 -3.34 17.49 12.16
C LEU A 35 -3.52 18.12 13.55
N PRO A 36 -3.38 19.46 13.75
CA PRO A 36 -3.57 20.06 15.08
C PRO A 36 -4.97 19.82 15.65
N SER A 37 -6.01 19.97 14.83
CA SER A 37 -7.40 19.71 15.22
C SER A 37 -7.65 18.23 15.56
N THR A 38 -7.00 17.32 14.82
CA THR A 38 -7.06 15.89 15.12
C THR A 38 -6.36 15.57 16.44
N LEU A 39 -5.18 16.16 16.70
CA LEU A 39 -4.46 16.00 17.97
C LEU A 39 -5.29 16.47 19.17
N ASP A 40 -5.98 17.60 19.05
CA ASP A 40 -6.88 18.09 20.10
C ASP A 40 -8.07 17.15 20.32
N SER A 41 -8.60 16.55 19.25
CA SER A 41 -9.70 15.58 19.34
C SER A 41 -9.26 14.28 20.00
N LEU A 42 -8.08 13.77 19.66
CA LEU A 42 -7.47 12.60 20.28
C LEU A 42 -7.21 12.84 21.78
N ARG A 43 -6.72 14.04 22.12
CA ARG A 43 -6.55 14.46 23.52
C ARG A 43 -7.88 14.45 24.29
N ARG A 44 -8.93 15.03 23.72
CA ARG A 44 -10.27 15.04 24.33
C ARG A 44 -10.86 13.64 24.49
N ALA A 45 -10.52 12.72 23.58
CA ALA A 45 -10.92 11.32 23.66
C ALA A 45 -10.08 10.50 24.66
N GLY A 46 -9.06 11.09 25.28
CA GLY A 46 -8.16 10.40 26.20
C GLY A 46 -7.16 9.46 25.52
N ILE A 47 -7.01 9.53 24.20
CA ILE A 47 -6.04 8.75 23.43
C ILE A 47 -4.69 9.48 23.51
N CYS A 48 -4.01 9.29 24.63
CA CYS A 48 -2.76 9.96 24.99
C CYS A 48 -1.75 9.01 25.64
N GLY A 49 -0.47 9.28 25.38
CA GLY A 49 0.66 8.55 25.92
C GLY A 49 1.65 9.46 26.63
N LYS A 50 2.44 8.89 27.53
CA LYS A 50 3.49 9.62 28.24
C LYS A 50 4.79 9.58 27.45
N ASP A 51 5.40 10.74 27.23
CA ASP A 51 6.75 10.82 26.67
C ASP A 51 7.78 10.33 27.70
N LEU A 52 8.19 9.06 27.57
CA LEU A 52 9.08 8.39 28.51
C LEU A 52 10.49 8.98 28.56
N ASN A 53 10.90 9.69 27.50
CA ASN A 53 12.25 10.22 27.33
C ASN A 53 12.39 11.67 27.81
N LYS A 54 11.32 12.28 28.35
CA LYS A 54 11.35 13.65 28.90
C LYS A 54 11.09 13.67 30.41
N LYS A 55 11.80 14.58 31.10
CA LYS A 55 11.55 14.88 32.52
C LYS A 55 10.10 15.36 32.69
N GLY A 56 9.42 14.84 33.70
CA GLY A 56 8.00 15.14 33.95
C GLY A 56 7.01 14.32 33.12
N LYS A 57 7.48 13.45 32.20
CA LYS A 57 6.67 12.50 31.41
C LYS A 57 5.36 13.12 30.87
N PRO A 58 5.45 14.21 30.08
CA PRO A 58 4.27 14.91 29.58
C PRO A 58 3.39 14.00 28.73
N GLU A 59 2.08 14.21 28.80
CA GLU A 59 1.10 13.46 28.00
C GLU A 59 0.90 14.09 26.62
N ILE A 60 1.05 13.28 25.59
CA ILE A 60 0.99 13.66 24.17
C ILE A 60 -0.09 12.79 23.49
N PRO A 61 -0.93 13.35 22.60
CA PRO A 61 -1.92 12.55 21.89
C PRO A 61 -1.26 11.46 21.03
N GLU A 62 -1.83 10.25 21.07
CA GLU A 62 -1.35 9.09 20.32
C GLU A 62 -2.16 8.87 19.04
N ALA A 63 -1.74 7.92 18.20
CA ALA A 63 -2.45 7.50 16.98
C ALA A 63 -2.68 8.62 15.92
N ALA A 64 -1.89 9.69 15.93
CA ALA A 64 -1.95 10.79 14.97
C ALA A 64 -1.82 10.36 13.49
N GLY A 65 -1.21 9.20 13.24
CA GLY A 65 -1.13 8.57 11.92
C GLY A 65 -2.49 8.35 11.24
N VAL A 66 -3.59 8.26 12.00
CA VAL A 66 -4.95 8.13 11.44
C VAL A 66 -5.34 9.31 10.55
N CYS A 67 -4.92 10.53 10.90
CA CYS A 67 -5.18 11.73 10.11
C CYS A 67 -4.44 11.68 8.77
N VAL A 68 -3.14 11.39 8.83
CA VAL A 68 -2.28 11.31 7.65
C VAL A 68 -2.71 10.16 6.74
N GLY A 69 -3.02 8.99 7.31
CA GLY A 69 -3.52 7.82 6.58
C GLY A 69 -4.85 8.09 5.88
N ALA A 70 -5.78 8.78 6.54
CA ALA A 70 -7.06 9.16 5.93
C ALA A 70 -6.86 10.13 4.74
N VAL A 71 -6.04 11.16 4.90
CA VAL A 71 -5.73 12.11 3.81
C VAL A 71 -5.03 11.40 2.65
N TYR A 72 -4.11 10.48 2.93
CA TYR A 72 -3.43 9.67 1.92
C TYR A 72 -4.42 8.78 1.13
N CYS A 73 -5.30 8.07 1.82
CA CYS A 73 -6.30 7.20 1.18
C CYS A 73 -7.30 8.02 0.34
N LEU A 74 -7.72 9.20 0.81
CA LEU A 74 -8.56 10.12 0.05
C LEU A 74 -7.85 10.63 -1.20
N ALA A 75 -6.57 11.03 -1.08
CA ALA A 75 -5.78 11.45 -2.23
C ALA A 75 -5.67 10.33 -3.28
N LEU A 76 -5.36 9.10 -2.89
CA LEU A 76 -5.33 7.97 -3.83
C LEU A 76 -6.70 7.69 -4.46
N SER A 77 -7.78 7.79 -3.69
CA SER A 77 -9.15 7.60 -4.19
C SER A 77 -9.50 8.64 -5.26
N LEU A 78 -9.07 9.90 -5.08
CA LEU A 78 -9.27 10.98 -6.05
C LEU A 78 -8.34 10.86 -7.26
N PHE A 79 -7.14 10.27 -7.09
CA PHE A 79 -6.20 10.03 -8.18
C PHE A 79 -6.68 8.94 -9.13
N LEU A 80 -7.35 7.90 -8.62
CA LEU A 80 -7.81 6.75 -9.40
C LEU A 80 -8.59 7.12 -10.68
N PRO A 81 -9.70 7.90 -10.64
CA PRO A 81 -10.44 8.24 -11.86
C PRO A 81 -9.57 8.98 -12.87
N PHE A 82 -8.70 9.88 -12.41
CA PHE A 82 -7.77 10.60 -13.26
C PHE A 82 -6.77 9.65 -13.95
N HIS A 83 -6.18 8.72 -13.20
CA HIS A 83 -5.28 7.70 -13.74
C HIS A 83 -5.98 6.85 -14.80
N MET A 84 -7.22 6.40 -14.55
CA MET A 84 -7.97 5.59 -15.52
C MET A 84 -8.29 6.36 -16.81
N MET A 85 -8.59 7.65 -16.72
CA MET A 85 -8.88 8.49 -17.90
C MET A 85 -7.62 8.71 -18.75
N CYS A 86 -6.48 9.01 -18.13
CA CYS A 86 -5.22 9.29 -18.83
C CYS A 86 -4.55 8.03 -19.41
N SER A 87 -4.70 6.88 -18.76
CA SER A 87 -4.07 5.61 -19.14
C SER A 87 -4.82 4.82 -20.23
N SER A 88 -5.72 5.46 -20.99
CA SER A 88 -6.51 4.79 -22.03
C SER A 88 -5.60 4.20 -23.13
N PRO A 89 -5.60 2.86 -23.35
CA PRO A 89 -4.74 2.24 -24.34
C PRO A 89 -5.14 2.68 -25.75
N GLN A 90 -4.19 3.21 -26.52
CA GLN A 90 -4.40 3.59 -27.93
C GLN A 90 -3.79 2.54 -28.87
N GLY A 91 -4.51 2.19 -29.94
CA GLY A 91 -4.01 1.28 -30.97
C GLY A 91 -4.09 -0.22 -30.63
N ILE A 92 -4.88 -0.59 -29.62
CA ILE A 92 -5.12 -1.99 -29.20
C ILE A 92 -6.60 -2.32 -29.47
N PRO A 93 -6.95 -3.58 -29.82
CA PRO A 93 -8.34 -4.02 -29.93
C PRO A 93 -9.16 -3.65 -28.69
N MET A 94 -10.42 -3.24 -28.88
CA MET A 94 -11.29 -2.74 -27.80
C MET A 94 -11.41 -3.74 -26.64
N ASP A 95 -11.56 -5.03 -26.92
CA ASP A 95 -11.68 -6.08 -25.90
C ASP A 95 -10.43 -6.21 -25.03
N GLU A 96 -9.24 -6.10 -25.63
CA GLU A 96 -7.97 -6.16 -24.90
C GLU A 96 -7.72 -4.88 -24.09
N ALA A 97 -8.11 -3.73 -24.62
CA ALA A 97 -8.01 -2.44 -23.94
C ALA A 97 -8.92 -2.38 -22.70
N GLU A 98 -10.15 -2.88 -22.81
CA GLU A 98 -11.08 -2.97 -21.70
C GLU A 98 -10.55 -3.91 -20.60
N LEU A 99 -10.09 -5.11 -20.97
CA LEU A 99 -9.52 -6.06 -20.01
C LEU A 99 -8.30 -5.49 -19.28
N MET A 100 -7.43 -4.78 -19.99
CA MET A 100 -6.26 -4.13 -19.37
C MET A 100 -6.68 -3.03 -18.39
N SER A 101 -7.67 -2.21 -18.77
CA SER A 101 -8.22 -1.16 -17.91
C SER A 101 -8.83 -1.75 -16.64
N GLN A 102 -9.64 -2.81 -16.76
CA GLN A 102 -10.23 -3.51 -15.62
C GLN A 102 -9.17 -4.12 -14.69
N ARG A 103 -8.10 -4.70 -15.24
CA ARG A 103 -6.97 -5.21 -14.45
C ARG A 103 -6.26 -4.10 -13.66
N LYS A 104 -5.98 -2.95 -14.30
CA LYS A 104 -5.37 -1.79 -13.61
C LYS A 104 -6.27 -1.26 -12.49
N ALA A 105 -7.55 -1.08 -12.78
CA ALA A 105 -8.53 -0.60 -11.80
C ALA A 105 -8.66 -1.54 -10.60
N SER A 106 -8.80 -2.85 -10.85
CA SER A 106 -8.88 -3.85 -9.77
C SER A 106 -7.63 -3.86 -8.90
N LEU A 107 -6.44 -3.83 -9.50
CA LEU A 107 -5.16 -3.78 -8.75
C LEU A 107 -5.08 -2.53 -7.86
N PHE A 108 -5.46 -1.37 -8.38
CA PHE A 108 -5.45 -0.13 -7.62
C PHE A 108 -6.47 -0.17 -6.46
N MET A 109 -7.71 -0.59 -6.73
CA MET A 109 -8.76 -0.69 -5.72
C MET A 109 -8.45 -1.72 -4.63
N GLY A 110 -7.92 -2.90 -5.00
CA GLY A 110 -7.51 -3.93 -4.04
C GLY A 110 -6.35 -3.48 -3.14
N SER A 111 -5.40 -2.74 -3.71
CA SER A 111 -4.30 -2.13 -2.96
C SER A 111 -4.81 -1.04 -2.00
N LEU A 112 -5.68 -0.16 -2.49
CA LEU A 112 -6.29 0.91 -1.70
C LEU A 112 -7.14 0.36 -0.55
N LEU A 113 -7.92 -0.69 -0.80
CA LEU A 113 -8.72 -1.36 0.24
C LEU A 113 -7.81 -1.98 1.32
N SER A 114 -6.71 -2.59 0.92
CA SER A 114 -5.74 -3.19 1.85
C SER A 114 -5.07 -2.12 2.72
N ILE A 115 -4.68 -0.98 2.14
CA ILE A 115 -4.09 0.15 2.87
C ILE A 115 -5.12 0.75 3.84
N ASN A 116 -6.36 0.97 3.40
CA ASN A 116 -7.43 1.47 4.28
C ASN A 116 -7.68 0.52 5.45
N ALA A 117 -7.77 -0.79 5.19
CA ALA A 117 -7.94 -1.80 6.23
C ALA A 117 -6.77 -1.76 7.23
N MET A 118 -5.53 -1.60 6.74
CA MET A 118 -4.35 -1.51 7.59
C MET A 118 -4.31 -0.23 8.43
N CYS A 119 -4.67 0.92 7.86
CA CYS A 119 -4.79 2.17 8.62
C CYS A 119 -5.87 2.08 9.70
N PHE A 120 -7.03 1.49 9.37
CA PHE A 120 -8.13 1.31 10.31
C PHE A 120 -7.74 0.35 11.46
N LEU A 121 -7.22 -0.84 11.14
CA LEU A 121 -6.82 -1.81 12.15
C LEU A 121 -5.61 -1.36 12.97
N GLY A 122 -4.69 -0.61 12.37
CA GLY A 122 -3.59 0.04 13.09
C GLY A 122 -4.09 1.11 14.07
N PHE A 123 -5.10 1.89 13.69
CA PHE A 123 -5.76 2.79 14.64
C PHE A 123 -6.48 2.00 15.75
N ALA A 124 -7.20 0.93 15.41
CA ALA A 124 -7.87 0.09 16.39
C ALA A 124 -6.90 -0.57 17.39
N ASP A 125 -5.71 -0.99 16.94
CA ASP A 125 -4.64 -1.51 17.82
C ASP A 125 -4.22 -0.49 18.87
N ASN A 126 -4.07 0.78 18.48
CA ASN A 126 -3.71 1.86 19.40
C ASN A 126 -4.83 2.20 20.40
N VAL A 127 -6.11 2.00 20.03
CA VAL A 127 -7.25 2.30 20.91
C VAL A 127 -7.59 1.14 21.85
N LEU A 128 -7.40 -0.09 21.39
CA LEU A 128 -7.84 -1.30 22.09
C LEU A 128 -6.71 -2.02 22.84
N ASP A 129 -5.46 -1.57 22.71
CA ASP A 129 -4.27 -2.20 23.31
C ASP A 129 -4.24 -3.72 23.08
N LEU A 130 -4.28 -4.12 21.81
CA LEU A 130 -4.43 -5.52 21.44
C LEU A 130 -3.19 -6.36 21.84
N PRO A 131 -3.36 -7.64 22.20
CA PRO A 131 -2.24 -8.49 22.56
C PRO A 131 -1.35 -8.78 21.34
N TRP A 132 -0.06 -9.00 21.59
CA TRP A 132 0.97 -9.18 20.54
C TRP A 132 0.63 -10.21 19.46
N ARG A 133 -0.13 -11.26 19.81
CA ARG A 133 -0.58 -12.29 18.87
C ARG A 133 -1.47 -11.72 17.77
N ILE A 134 -2.34 -10.77 18.13
CA ILE A 134 -3.26 -10.11 17.19
C ILE A 134 -2.51 -9.12 16.31
N LYS A 135 -1.43 -8.51 16.81
CA LYS A 135 -0.54 -7.63 16.01
C LYS A 135 0.13 -8.36 14.84
N LEU A 136 0.30 -9.68 14.94
CA LEU A 136 0.75 -10.52 13.81
C LEU A 136 -0.38 -10.88 12.85
N ILE A 137 -1.62 -10.97 13.33
CA ILE A 137 -2.79 -11.34 12.50
C ILE A 137 -3.34 -10.14 11.72
N ILE A 138 -3.33 -8.94 12.31
CA ILE A 138 -3.85 -7.71 11.68
C ILE A 138 -3.29 -7.50 10.26
N PRO A 139 -1.96 -7.50 10.03
CA PRO A 139 -1.41 -7.32 8.68
C PRO A 139 -1.81 -8.44 7.72
N THR A 140 -1.93 -9.69 8.20
CA THR A 140 -2.34 -10.81 7.35
C THR A 140 -3.77 -10.64 6.84
N VAL A 141 -4.69 -10.21 7.70
CA VAL A 141 -6.09 -9.96 7.32
C VAL A 141 -6.20 -8.72 6.44
N ALA A 142 -5.47 -7.66 6.77
CA ALA A 142 -5.47 -6.41 6.00
C ALA A 142 -4.95 -6.59 4.57
N THR A 143 -4.08 -7.57 4.30
CA THR A 143 -3.52 -7.82 2.96
C THR A 143 -4.36 -8.73 2.07
N LEU A 144 -5.40 -9.38 2.59
CA LEU A 144 -6.25 -10.29 1.82
C LEU A 144 -6.83 -9.68 0.54
N PRO A 145 -7.32 -8.42 0.51
CA PRO A 145 -7.87 -7.84 -0.72
C PRO A 145 -6.83 -7.74 -1.83
N MET A 146 -5.59 -7.32 -1.50
CA MET A 146 -4.50 -7.26 -2.46
C MET A 146 -4.11 -8.65 -2.95
N LEU A 147 -4.03 -9.66 -2.07
CA LEU A 147 -3.74 -11.04 -2.46
C LEU A 147 -4.78 -11.61 -3.43
N LEU A 148 -6.08 -11.36 -3.18
CA LEU A 148 -7.17 -11.83 -4.04
C LEU A 148 -7.08 -11.22 -5.43
N VAL A 149 -6.83 -9.91 -5.52
CA VAL A 149 -6.69 -9.24 -6.81
C VAL A 149 -5.40 -9.65 -7.52
N TYR A 150 -4.31 -9.87 -6.78
CA TYR A 150 -3.08 -10.39 -7.36
C TYR A 150 -3.31 -11.76 -8.02
N TYR A 151 -4.03 -12.64 -7.33
CA TYR A 151 -4.42 -13.95 -7.83
C TYR A 151 -5.29 -13.86 -9.10
N SER A 152 -6.29 -12.97 -9.13
CA SER A 152 -7.21 -12.85 -10.27
C SER A 152 -6.61 -12.14 -11.49
N SER A 153 -5.69 -11.19 -11.28
CA SER A 153 -5.25 -10.27 -12.33
C SER A 153 -3.87 -10.60 -12.91
N ILE A 154 -2.93 -11.07 -12.08
CA ILE A 154 -1.54 -11.34 -12.49
C ILE A 154 -1.21 -12.82 -12.34
N GLY A 155 -1.36 -13.37 -11.12
CA GLY A 155 -1.17 -14.78 -10.82
C GLY A 155 0.26 -15.34 -11.00
N ASN A 156 1.27 -14.49 -11.21
CA ASN A 156 2.64 -14.95 -11.50
C ASN A 156 3.39 -15.32 -10.22
N THR A 157 3.75 -16.59 -10.05
CA THR A 157 4.44 -17.11 -8.85
C THR A 157 5.92 -17.40 -9.07
N TRP A 158 6.46 -16.97 -10.22
CA TRP A 158 7.87 -17.10 -10.56
C TRP A 158 8.73 -16.03 -9.89
N VAL A 159 9.76 -16.47 -9.15
CA VAL A 159 10.73 -15.61 -8.46
C VAL A 159 12.10 -15.75 -9.11
N LEU A 160 12.72 -14.61 -9.42
CA LEU A 160 14.11 -14.56 -9.90
C LEU A 160 15.08 -14.81 -8.74
N LEU A 161 16.00 -15.73 -8.95
CA LEU A 161 17.02 -16.09 -7.97
C LEU A 161 18.31 -15.25 -8.18
N PRO A 162 18.94 -14.79 -7.09
CA PRO A 162 20.27 -14.19 -7.15
C PRO A 162 21.30 -15.12 -7.80
N ASP A 163 22.33 -14.54 -8.43
CA ASP A 163 23.35 -15.30 -9.16
C ASP A 163 24.04 -16.36 -8.29
N PHE A 164 24.27 -16.07 -7.01
CA PHE A 164 24.90 -17.02 -6.08
C PHE A 164 24.05 -18.25 -5.76
N MET A 165 22.73 -18.21 -6.00
CA MET A 165 21.82 -19.32 -5.74
C MET A 165 21.65 -20.25 -6.95
N ARG A 166 21.98 -19.78 -8.17
CA ARG A 166 21.82 -20.54 -9.41
C ARG A 166 22.57 -21.88 -9.45
N PRO A 167 23.80 -22.01 -8.90
CA PRO A 167 24.52 -23.30 -8.89
C PRO A 167 23.82 -24.40 -8.08
N TYR A 168 22.97 -24.02 -7.13
CA TYR A 168 22.28 -24.97 -6.25
C TYR A 168 20.94 -25.47 -6.83
N LEU A 169 20.51 -24.94 -7.99
CA LEU A 169 19.21 -25.28 -8.56
C LEU A 169 19.33 -26.30 -9.72
N PRO A 170 18.45 -27.32 -9.78
CA PRO A 170 18.42 -28.25 -10.90
C PRO A 170 18.23 -27.52 -12.25
N GLY A 171 19.22 -27.62 -13.12
CA GLY A 171 19.17 -27.06 -14.48
C GLY A 171 19.65 -25.61 -14.64
N GLY A 172 20.19 -24.96 -13.59
CA GLY A 172 20.82 -23.63 -13.71
C GLY A 172 19.87 -22.49 -14.12
N HIS A 173 18.55 -22.73 -14.04
CA HIS A 173 17.53 -21.74 -14.36
C HIS A 173 17.56 -20.60 -13.32
N GLY A 174 17.54 -19.34 -13.78
CA GLY A 174 17.56 -18.15 -12.92
C GLY A 174 16.21 -17.82 -12.26
N ALA A 175 15.21 -18.67 -12.39
CA ALA A 175 13.87 -18.46 -11.86
C ALA A 175 13.28 -19.76 -11.32
N ILE A 176 12.50 -19.67 -10.25
CA ILE A 176 11.77 -20.79 -9.65
C ILE A 176 10.31 -20.41 -9.44
N ASP A 177 9.41 -21.33 -9.77
CA ASP A 177 8.00 -21.22 -9.42
C ASP A 177 7.77 -21.82 -8.03
N ILE A 178 7.30 -21.00 -7.09
CA ILE A 178 7.04 -21.42 -5.70
C ILE A 178 5.54 -21.57 -5.39
N GLY A 179 4.66 -21.32 -6.37
CA GLY A 179 3.22 -21.53 -6.27
C GLY A 179 2.58 -20.84 -5.06
N VAL A 180 1.82 -21.60 -4.26
CA VAL A 180 1.07 -21.10 -3.08
C VAL A 180 1.99 -20.43 -2.06
N LEU A 181 3.25 -20.86 -1.94
CA LEU A 181 4.22 -20.27 -1.02
C LEU A 181 4.52 -18.80 -1.36
N TYR A 182 4.31 -18.37 -2.61
CA TYR A 182 4.45 -16.97 -3.01
C TYR A 182 3.41 -16.08 -2.31
N TYR A 183 2.17 -16.54 -2.20
CA TYR A 183 1.10 -15.79 -1.53
C TYR A 183 1.34 -15.73 -0.02
N VAL A 184 1.80 -16.83 0.58
CA VAL A 184 2.23 -16.85 1.99
C VAL A 184 3.37 -15.85 2.21
N PHE A 185 4.36 -15.83 1.32
CA PHE A 185 5.45 -14.86 1.35
C PHE A 185 4.95 -13.41 1.27
N LEU A 186 4.05 -13.08 0.33
CA LEU A 186 3.48 -11.72 0.22
C LEU A 186 2.76 -11.27 1.51
N SER A 187 2.01 -12.17 2.15
CA SER A 187 1.35 -11.88 3.43
C SER A 187 2.36 -11.66 4.55
N LEU A 188 3.35 -12.56 4.69
CA LEU A 188 4.42 -12.45 5.69
C LEU A 188 5.29 -11.21 5.48
N LEU A 189 5.51 -10.79 4.22
CA LEU A 189 6.24 -9.57 3.91
C LEU A 189 5.53 -8.35 4.48
N SER A 190 4.20 -8.28 4.39
CA SER A 190 3.44 -7.19 5.01
C SER A 190 3.48 -7.22 6.54
N VAL A 191 3.38 -8.41 7.14
CA VAL A 191 3.57 -8.59 8.59
C VAL A 191 4.95 -8.09 9.02
N PHE A 192 5.99 -8.47 8.28
CA PHE A 192 7.35 -8.02 8.54
C PHE A 192 7.47 -6.50 8.41
N CYS A 193 7.05 -5.90 7.30
CA CYS A 193 7.18 -4.46 7.08
C CYS A 193 6.53 -3.63 8.20
N THR A 194 5.34 -4.04 8.64
CA THR A 194 4.56 -3.27 9.63
C THR A 194 5.11 -3.44 11.05
N ASN A 195 5.54 -4.65 11.41
CA ASN A 195 6.15 -4.90 12.71
C ASN A 195 7.60 -4.40 12.79
N ALA A 196 8.38 -4.48 11.71
CA ALA A 196 9.78 -4.04 11.68
C ALA A 196 9.91 -2.53 11.93
N ILE A 197 9.00 -1.72 11.39
CA ILE A 197 8.94 -0.28 11.69
C ILE A 197 8.51 -0.06 13.15
N ASN A 198 7.52 -0.82 13.63
CA ASN A 198 6.96 -0.64 14.97
C ASN A 198 7.95 -0.99 16.10
N ILE A 199 8.85 -1.96 15.89
CA ILE A 199 9.89 -2.30 16.89
C ILE A 199 11.11 -1.37 16.83
N LEU A 200 11.25 -0.60 15.75
CA LEU A 200 12.29 0.42 15.57
C LEU A 200 11.73 1.80 15.92
N ALA A 201 11.05 1.91 17.05
CA ALA A 201 10.42 3.14 17.54
C ALA A 201 10.69 3.33 19.05
#